data_AF-A0A439PZ89-F1
#
_entry.id   AF-A0A439PZ89-F1
#
_cell.length_a   1.000
_cell.length_b   1.000
_cell.length_c   1.000
_cell.angle_alpha   90.00
_cell.angle_beta   90.00
_cell.angle_gamma   90.00
#
_symmetry.space_group_name_H-M   'P 1'
#
loop_
_entity.id
_entity.type
_entity.pdbx_description
1 polymer ?
#
loop_
_entity_poly.entity_id
_entity_poly.type
_entity_poly.pdbx_seq_one_letter_code
_entity_poly.pdbx_strand_id
1 'polypeptide(L)'
;MMETTDSGTAFAGERRIERRRRVLRGATLRFNGGFGVVGGLVRNESEHGAQLSFGDATGVPQGFELVVNGAARAALVRWRSARLVGVQFVAWEESIRLQP
;
A
#
# COMPACT_ATOMS: atom_id res chain seq x y z
N MET A 1 -21.26 -38.54 -37.59
CA MET A 1 -20.19 -37.81 -38.30
C MET A 1 -20.45 -36.34 -38.08
N MET A 2 -19.54 -35.66 -37.36
CA MET A 2 -19.43 -34.22 -37.05
C MET A 2 -20.72 -33.46 -36.62
N GLU A 3 -20.84 -33.02 -35.36
CA GLU A 3 -20.27 -31.76 -34.81
C GLU A 3 -20.90 -30.50 -35.46
N THR A 4 -21.44 -29.50 -34.76
CA THR A 4 -21.14 -28.96 -33.42
C THR A 4 -22.33 -28.14 -32.88
N THR A 5 -22.59 -28.29 -31.58
CA THR A 5 -22.81 -27.23 -30.56
C THR A 5 -23.66 -26.01 -30.92
N ASP A 6 -24.92 -26.03 -30.48
CA ASP A 6 -25.55 -24.82 -29.91
C ASP A 6 -24.98 -24.56 -28.51
N SER A 7 -24.72 -23.29 -28.22
CA SER A 7 -25.11 -22.59 -27.00
C SER A 7 -24.16 -21.42 -26.77
N GLY A 8 -24.74 -20.22 -26.84
CA GLY A 8 -24.03 -18.97 -26.70
C GLY A 8 -23.33 -18.80 -25.36
N THR A 9 -22.19 -18.14 -25.42
CA THR A 9 -21.82 -17.11 -24.46
C THR A 9 -21.01 -16.10 -25.24
N ALA A 10 -21.58 -14.91 -25.40
CA ALA A 10 -20.80 -13.74 -25.75
C ALA A 10 -19.63 -13.66 -24.76
N PHE A 11 -18.39 -13.77 -25.23
CA PHE A 11 -17.24 -13.34 -24.45
C PHE A 11 -17.31 -11.81 -24.38
N ALA A 12 -18.12 -11.37 -23.44
CA ALA A 12 -18.45 -10.00 -23.14
C ALA A 12 -17.17 -9.20 -22.89
N GLY A 13 -16.85 -8.37 -23.89
CA GLY A 13 -16.22 -7.08 -23.74
C GLY A 13 -14.81 -7.08 -23.19
N GLU A 14 -13.96 -6.31 -23.85
CA GLU A 14 -12.93 -5.55 -23.15
C GLU A 14 -13.59 -4.82 -21.96
N ARG A 15 -13.61 -5.43 -20.77
CA ARG A 15 -14.20 -4.85 -19.53
C ARG A 15 -13.30 -3.77 -18.93
N ARG A 16 -12.55 -3.03 -19.74
CA ARG A 16 -11.53 -2.12 -19.23
C ARG A 16 -11.69 -0.75 -19.85
N ILE A 17 -12.63 -0.04 -19.24
CA ILE A 17 -13.06 1.33 -19.57
C ILE A 17 -12.13 2.40 -18.98
N GLU A 18 -11.01 2.05 -18.32
CA GLU A 18 -10.08 3.08 -17.81
C GLU A 18 -8.61 2.73 -18.01
N ARG A 19 -7.88 3.66 -18.65
CA ARG A 19 -6.42 3.73 -18.62
C ARG A 19 -5.98 3.72 -17.15
N ARG A 20 -5.09 2.82 -16.76
CA ARG A 20 -4.49 2.75 -15.42
C ARG A 20 -4.07 4.16 -14.95
N ARG A 21 -4.88 4.84 -14.13
CA ARG A 21 -4.36 5.84 -13.21
C ARG A 21 -3.73 5.09 -12.04
N ARG A 22 -2.57 4.52 -12.32
CA ARG A 22 -1.68 3.93 -11.34
C ARG A 22 -1.13 5.09 -10.51
N VAL A 23 -1.84 5.52 -9.47
CA VAL A 23 -1.25 6.47 -8.53
C VAL A 23 -0.32 5.66 -7.63
N LEU A 24 0.85 5.35 -8.18
CA LEU A 24 2.04 5.11 -7.39
C LEU A 24 2.37 6.43 -6.69
N ARG A 25 1.66 6.71 -5.59
CA ARG A 25 2.03 7.85 -4.75
C ARG A 25 3.31 7.45 -4.04
N GLY A 26 4.38 8.18 -4.34
CA GLY A 26 5.61 8.08 -3.58
C GLY A 26 5.29 8.28 -2.11
N ALA A 27 5.68 7.30 -1.32
CA ALA A 27 5.55 7.32 0.12
C ALA A 27 6.95 7.34 0.72
N THR A 28 7.15 8.18 1.73
CA THR A 28 8.39 8.22 2.48
C THR A 28 8.08 7.84 3.91
N LEU A 29 8.73 6.79 4.40
CA LEU A 29 8.64 6.38 5.79
C LEU A 29 9.81 7.04 6.52
N ARG A 30 9.52 7.73 7.62
CA ARG A 30 10.53 8.35 8.49
C ARG A 30 10.44 7.73 9.88
N PHE A 31 11.58 7.37 10.43
CA PHE A 31 11.70 6.74 11.75
C PHE A 31 13.06 7.08 12.37
N ASN A 32 13.30 6.65 13.60
CA ASN A 32 14.50 6.97 14.38
C ASN A 32 14.71 8.48 14.49
N GLY A 33 13.67 9.24 14.84
CA GLY A 33 13.75 10.71 14.92
C GLY A 33 14.02 11.41 13.59
N GLY A 34 13.77 10.75 12.45
CA GLY A 34 13.97 11.30 11.11
C GLY A 34 15.29 10.93 10.44
N PHE A 35 16.17 10.19 11.12
CA PHE A 35 17.43 9.69 10.55
C PHE A 35 17.24 8.42 9.69
N GLY A 36 16.17 7.66 9.93
CA GLY A 36 15.78 6.53 9.09
C GLY A 36 14.80 6.96 8.01
N VAL A 37 15.10 6.67 6.74
CA VAL A 37 14.21 6.97 5.60
C VAL A 37 14.11 5.77 4.67
N VAL A 38 12.88 5.32 4.40
CA VAL A 38 12.61 4.25 3.43
C VAL A 38 11.55 4.71 2.42
N GLY A 39 11.84 4.52 1.14
CA GLY A 39 10.91 4.81 0.04
C GLY A 39 9.94 3.66 -0.20
N GLY A 40 8.68 3.99 -0.44
CA GLY A 40 7.62 3.04 -0.73
C GLY A 40 6.55 3.65 -1.63
N LEU A 41 5.47 2.88 -1.81
CA LEU A 41 4.37 3.25 -2.68
C LEU A 41 3.05 2.99 -1.97
N VAL A 42 2.19 4.00 -1.91
CA VAL A 42 0.81 3.78 -1.42
C VAL A 42 0.01 3.08 -2.51
N ARG A 43 -0.55 1.91 -2.19
CA ARG A 43 -1.43 1.15 -3.09
C ARG A 43 -2.90 1.46 -2.87
N ASN A 44 -3.27 1.64 -1.60
CA ASN A 44 -4.60 2.09 -1.18
C ASN A 44 -4.46 2.83 0.15
N GLU A 45 -5.43 3.69 0.43
CA GLU A 45 -5.47 4.57 1.58
C GLU A 45 -6.93 4.75 2.00
N SER A 46 -7.18 4.76 3.30
CA SER A 46 -8.46 5.08 3.92
C SER A 46 -8.23 6.10 5.03
N GLU A 47 -9.30 6.52 5.69
CA GLU A 47 -9.21 7.42 6.84
C GLU A 47 -8.36 6.81 7.98
N HIS A 48 -8.43 5.49 8.17
CA HIS A 48 -7.82 4.79 9.31
C HIS A 48 -6.56 4.00 8.97
N GLY A 49 -6.18 3.85 7.71
CA GLY A 49 -4.99 3.09 7.36
C GLY A 49 -4.60 3.15 5.89
N ALA A 50 -3.57 2.39 5.54
CA ALA A 50 -3.08 2.30 4.18
C ALA A 50 -2.41 0.95 3.92
N GLN A 51 -2.35 0.57 2.65
CA GLN A 51 -1.50 -0.51 2.18
C GLN A 51 -0.33 0.06 1.38
N LEU A 52 0.87 -0.31 1.80
CA LEU A 52 2.13 0.13 1.21
C LEU A 52 2.79 -1.01 0.44
N SER A 53 3.55 -0.66 -0.58
CA SER A 53 4.33 -1.58 -1.40
C SER A 53 5.79 -1.14 -1.43
N PHE A 54 6.69 -2.10 -1.24
CA PHE A 54 8.14 -1.92 -1.23
C PHE A 54 8.82 -2.89 -2.19
N GLY A 55 10.09 -2.62 -2.52
CA GLY A 55 10.95 -3.63 -3.16
C GLY A 55 11.25 -4.78 -2.20
N ASP A 56 11.51 -4.43 -0.95
CA ASP A 56 11.67 -5.31 0.22
C ASP A 56 11.08 -4.59 1.46
N ALA A 57 10.23 -5.28 2.22
CA ALA A 57 9.57 -4.75 3.42
C ALA A 57 10.29 -5.12 4.74
N THR A 58 11.41 -5.83 4.69
CA THR A 58 12.14 -6.31 5.88
C THR A 58 12.65 -5.14 6.74
N GLY A 59 13.06 -4.04 6.12
CA GLY A 59 13.55 -2.83 6.81
C GLY A 59 12.46 -1.90 7.34
N VAL A 60 11.17 -2.24 7.21
CA VAL A 60 10.07 -1.36 7.66
C VAL A 60 9.83 -1.56 9.17
N PRO A 61 10.00 -0.54 10.01
CA PRO A 61 9.81 -0.66 11.46
C PRO A 61 8.34 -0.86 11.86
N GLN A 62 8.10 -1.12 13.15
CA GLN A 62 6.75 -1.36 13.68
C GLN A 62 5.93 -0.06 13.78
N GLY A 63 6.53 1.04 14.23
CA GLY A 63 5.98 2.38 14.15
C GLY A 63 6.85 3.29 13.29
N PHE A 64 6.22 4.24 12.58
CA PHE A 64 6.90 5.25 11.77
C PHE A 64 5.97 6.40 11.39
N GLU A 65 6.54 7.47 10.86
CA GLU A 65 5.83 8.54 10.20
C GLU A 65 5.73 8.24 8.70
N LEU A 66 4.50 8.14 8.18
CA LEU A 66 4.22 7.99 6.76
C LEU A 66 4.00 9.37 6.14
N VAL A 67 4.84 9.75 5.18
CA VAL A 67 4.71 10.98 4.40
C VAL A 67 4.22 10.65 3.00
N VAL A 68 3.07 11.22 2.63
CA VAL A 68 2.46 11.09 1.30
C VAL A 68 2.07 12.46 0.82
N ASN A 69 2.55 12.88 -0.36
CA ASN A 69 2.28 14.21 -0.93
C ASN A 69 2.58 15.39 0.03
N GLY A 70 3.60 15.24 0.90
CA GLY A 70 3.98 16.26 1.88
C GLY A 70 3.16 16.26 3.18
N ALA A 71 2.08 15.47 3.28
CA ALA A 71 1.35 15.27 4.52
C ALA A 71 1.92 14.09 5.31
N ALA A 72 2.14 14.29 6.60
CA ALA A 72 2.70 13.29 7.50
C ALA A 72 1.63 12.71 8.43
N ARG A 73 1.64 11.38 8.61
CA ARG A 73 0.74 10.66 9.53
C ARG A 73 1.51 9.59 10.29
N ALA A 74 1.30 9.53 11.60
CA ALA A 74 1.80 8.44 12.43
C ALA A 74 1.11 7.12 12.05
N ALA A 75 1.90 6.06 11.86
CA ALA A 75 1.40 4.77 11.39
C ALA A 75 2.06 3.61 12.15
N LEU A 76 1.26 2.58 12.39
CA LEU A 76 1.70 1.29 12.95
C LEU A 76 1.47 0.17 11.97
N VAL A 77 2.44 -0.73 11.85
CA VAL A 77 2.28 -1.95 11.06
C VAL A 77 1.32 -2.91 11.75
N ARG A 78 0.27 -3.29 11.04
CA ARG A 78 -0.71 -4.28 11.48
C ARG A 78 -0.43 -5.66 10.91
N TRP A 79 0.10 -5.70 9.69
CA TRP A 79 0.54 -6.92 9.04
C TRP A 79 1.58 -6.60 7.97
N ARG A 80 2.39 -7.59 7.63
CA ARG A 80 3.39 -7.48 6.55
C ARG A 80 3.54 -8.79 5.80
N SER A 81 3.93 -8.67 4.54
CA SER A 81 4.51 -9.72 3.72
C SER A 81 5.88 -9.26 3.22
N ALA A 82 6.54 -10.04 2.36
CA ALA A 82 7.86 -9.69 1.82
C ALA A 82 7.91 -8.32 1.11
N ARG A 83 6.79 -7.86 0.54
CA ARG A 83 6.74 -6.61 -0.25
C ARG A 83 5.58 -5.69 0.10
N LEU A 84 4.64 -6.15 0.90
CA LEU A 84 3.44 -5.39 1.24
C LEU A 84 3.38 -5.19 2.75
N VAL A 85 2.92 -4.02 3.15
CA VAL A 85 2.71 -3.69 4.56
C VAL A 85 1.34 -3.04 4.68
N GLY A 86 0.52 -3.56 5.59
CA GLY A 86 -0.71 -2.89 6.01
C GLY A 86 -0.46 -2.10 7.28
N VAL A 87 -0.87 -0.84 7.26
CA VAL A 87 -0.72 0.06 8.40
C VAL A 87 -2.04 0.62 8.88
N GLN A 88 -2.08 0.95 10.17
CA GLN A 88 -3.12 1.73 10.81
C GLN A 88 -2.56 3.10 11.16
N PHE A 89 -3.34 4.15 10.90
CA PHE A 89 -3.03 5.49 11.36
C PHE A 89 -3.38 5.64 12.84
N VAL A 90 -2.47 6.25 13.59
CA VAL A 90 -2.56 6.40 15.05
C VAL A 90 -2.19 7.80 15.48
N ALA A 91 -2.34 8.09 16.77
CA ALA A 91 -1.76 9.29 17.37
C ALA A 91 -0.22 9.24 17.34
N TRP A 92 0.41 10.41 17.31
CA TRP A 92 1.87 10.54 17.17
C TRP A 92 2.63 9.82 18.29
N GLU A 93 2.15 9.92 19.53
CA GLU A 93 2.72 9.34 20.74
C GLU A 93 2.80 7.82 20.67
N GLU A 94 1.79 7.18 20.09
CA GLU A 94 1.72 5.72 19.94
C GLU A 94 2.75 5.22 18.94
N SER A 95 3.01 5.98 17.87
CA SER A 95 4.00 5.60 16.87
C SER A 95 5.43 5.70 17.38
N ILE A 96 5.78 6.75 18.15
CA ILE A 96 7.13 6.96 18.67
C ILE A 96 7.57 5.81 19.56
N ARG A 97 6.67 5.34 20.43
CA ARG A 97 6.95 4.22 21.35
C ARG A 97 7.38 2.94 20.63
N LEU A 98 7.01 2.80 19.36
CA LEU A 98 7.22 1.60 18.55
C LEU A 98 8.22 1.82 17.42
N GLN A 99 8.89 2.98 17.37
CA GLN A 99 10.07 3.16 16.54
C GLN A 99 11.27 2.43 17.18
N PRO A 100 12.22 1.94 16.37
CA PRO A 100 13.45 1.34 16.89
C PRO A 100 14.39 2.37 17.54
#